data_AF-A0A9X1SL93-F1
#
_entry.id   AF-A0A9X1SL93-F1
#
_cell.length_a   1.000
_cell.length_b   1.000
_cell.length_c   1.000
_cell.angle_alpha   90.00
_cell.angle_beta   90.00
_cell.angle_gamma   90.00
#
_symmetry.space_group_name_H-M   'P 1'
#
loop_
_entity.id
_entity.type
_entity.pdbx_description
1 polymer ?
#
loop_
_entity_poly.entity_id
_entity_poly.type
_entity_poly.pdbx_seq_one_letter_code
_entity_poly.pdbx_strand_id
1 'polypeptide(L)'
;MGGCNQSIRVNTVKEVKEEAGLDVITTRLIALQDRNNHNTPIYAYGICKAFVQCEVIGGQFIANSETLESGWFSLEQLPELSEDKTTAQQIALCFKAYHPENWQPVFD
;
A
#
# COMPACT_ATOMS: atom_id res chain seq x y z
N MET A 1 -4.93 -11.67 13.61
CA MET A 1 -5.72 -12.73 12.95
C MET A 1 -5.69 -12.44 11.45
N GLY A 2 -5.20 -13.37 10.63
CA GLY A 2 -4.95 -13.13 9.20
C GLY A 2 -6.22 -12.81 8.41
N GLY A 3 -6.11 -11.86 7.47
CA GLY A 3 -7.20 -11.28 6.66
C GLY A 3 -7.87 -12.21 5.64
N CYS A 4 -7.81 -13.53 5.81
CA CYS A 4 -8.27 -14.54 4.84
C CYS A 4 -9.77 -14.44 4.50
N ASN A 5 -10.58 -13.80 5.35
CA ASN A 5 -12.03 -13.64 5.17
C ASN A 5 -12.47 -12.18 5.00
N GLN A 6 -11.59 -11.30 4.50
CA GLN A 6 -11.88 -9.87 4.35
C GLN A 6 -11.76 -9.46 2.88
N SER A 7 -12.61 -8.53 2.44
CA SER A 7 -12.43 -7.89 1.13
C SER A 7 -11.19 -7.00 1.14
N ILE A 8 -10.63 -6.72 -0.04
CA ILE A 8 -9.47 -5.81 -0.19
C ILE A 8 -9.72 -4.51 0.57
N ARG A 9 -10.90 -3.90 0.38
CA ARG A 9 -11.30 -2.67 1.07
C ARG A 9 -11.20 -2.78 2.59
N VAL A 10 -11.81 -3.81 3.17
CA VAL A 10 -11.87 -3.97 4.63
C VAL A 10 -10.48 -4.27 5.18
N ASN A 11 -9.71 -5.13 4.49
CA ASN A 11 -8.36 -5.44 4.90
C ASN A 11 -7.46 -4.20 4.85
N THR A 12 -7.50 -3.41 3.77
CA THR A 12 -6.71 -2.15 3.68
C THR A 12 -7.01 -1.19 4.84
N VAL A 13 -8.27 -0.97 5.19
CA VAL A 13 -8.62 -0.09 6.32
C VAL A 13 -8.04 -0.64 7.63
N LYS A 14 -8.16 -1.95 7.85
CA LYS A 14 -7.66 -2.63 9.05
C LYS A 14 -6.13 -2.50 9.18
N GLU A 15 -5.38 -2.86 8.13
CA GLU A 15 -3.91 -2.82 8.14
C GLU A 15 -3.41 -1.37 8.33
N VAL A 16 -4.02 -0.37 7.67
CA VAL A 16 -3.64 1.05 7.87
C VAL A 16 -3.88 1.48 9.32
N LYS A 17 -4.95 1.01 9.96
CA LYS A 17 -5.21 1.31 11.37
C LYS A 17 -4.21 0.63 12.30
N GLU A 18 -3.89 -0.63 12.05
CA GLU A 18 -2.98 -1.44 12.87
C GLU A 18 -1.52 -0.97 12.73
N GLU A 19 -1.05 -0.68 11.52
CA GLU A 19 0.35 -0.32 11.26
C GLU A 19 0.62 1.19 11.38
N ALA A 20 -0.31 2.05 10.99
CA ALA A 20 -0.10 3.51 10.98
C ALA A 20 -0.98 4.29 11.98
N GLY A 21 -1.93 3.64 12.67
CA GLY A 21 -2.85 4.30 13.61
C GLY A 21 -3.89 5.23 12.97
N LEU A 22 -3.91 5.31 11.64
CA LEU A 22 -4.76 6.23 10.87
C LEU A 22 -6.14 5.63 10.60
N ASP A 23 -7.15 6.48 10.68
CA ASP A 23 -8.50 6.15 10.24
C ASP A 23 -8.67 6.61 8.78
N VAL A 24 -9.05 5.69 7.90
CA VAL A 24 -9.09 5.94 6.45
C VAL A 24 -10.35 5.43 5.76
N ILE A 25 -10.69 6.05 4.63
CA ILE A 25 -11.67 5.56 3.67
C ILE A 25 -10.94 5.15 2.38
N THR A 26 -11.14 3.93 1.90
CA THR A 26 -10.60 3.50 0.60
C THR A 26 -11.43 4.11 -0.53
N THR A 27 -10.80 4.82 -1.45
CA THR A 27 -11.51 5.55 -2.51
C THR A 27 -11.38 4.91 -3.88
N ARG A 28 -10.21 4.35 -4.21
CA ARG A 28 -9.93 3.85 -5.58
C ARG A 28 -8.87 2.76 -5.59
N LEU A 29 -8.98 1.78 -6.49
CA LEU A 29 -7.91 0.84 -6.78
C LEU A 29 -6.90 1.50 -7.73
N ILE A 30 -5.63 1.50 -7.38
CA ILE A 30 -4.54 2.07 -8.19
C ILE A 30 -4.00 1.00 -9.14
N ALA A 31 -3.71 -0.19 -8.61
CA ALA A 31 -3.14 -1.28 -9.38
C ALA A 31 -3.39 -2.63 -8.72
N LEU A 32 -3.27 -3.69 -9.52
CA LEU A 32 -3.30 -5.09 -9.10
C LEU A 32 -2.16 -5.83 -9.82
N GLN A 33 -1.04 -6.05 -9.15
CA GLN A 33 0.20 -6.55 -9.78
C GLN A 33 0.61 -7.93 -9.29
N ASP A 34 1.19 -8.76 -10.15
CA ASP A 34 1.96 -9.93 -9.74
C ASP A 34 3.30 -9.48 -9.13
N ARG A 35 3.49 -9.76 -7.83
CA ARG A 35 4.74 -9.45 -7.11
C ARG A 35 5.98 -9.89 -7.88
N ASN A 36 5.98 -11.08 -8.48
CA ASN A 36 7.19 -11.63 -9.11
C ASN A 36 7.62 -10.83 -10.36
N ASN A 37 6.72 -10.06 -10.96
CA ASN A 37 7.05 -9.17 -12.07
C ASN A 37 7.73 -7.87 -11.62
N HIS A 38 7.53 -7.46 -10.36
CA HIS A 38 7.91 -6.12 -9.88
C HIS A 38 8.85 -6.11 -8.67
N ASN A 39 8.98 -7.22 -7.95
CA ASN A 39 9.75 -7.33 -6.71
C ASN A 39 10.70 -8.53 -6.75
N THR A 40 11.86 -8.38 -6.10
CA THR A 40 12.84 -9.45 -5.91
C THR A 40 13.03 -9.78 -4.43
N PRO A 41 13.39 -11.02 -4.06
CA PRO A 41 13.58 -12.18 -4.94
C PRO A 41 12.25 -12.77 -5.40
N ILE A 42 12.29 -13.53 -6.50
CA ILE A 42 11.14 -14.28 -7.03
C ILE A 42 10.75 -15.37 -6.03
N TYR A 43 9.45 -15.50 -5.77
CA TYR A 43 8.90 -16.56 -4.93
C TYR A 43 8.33 -17.70 -5.78
N ALA A 44 8.36 -18.92 -5.22
CA ALA A 44 7.80 -20.12 -5.88
C ALA A 44 6.27 -20.12 -5.98
N TYR A 45 5.60 -19.21 -5.26
CA TYR A 45 4.16 -19.02 -5.26
C TYR A 45 3.83 -17.60 -5.73
N GLY A 46 2.69 -17.45 -6.43
CA GLY A 46 2.22 -16.16 -6.90
C GLY A 46 1.62 -15.32 -5.78
N ILE A 47 1.91 -14.02 -5.79
CA ILE A 47 1.31 -13.04 -4.87
C ILE A 47 0.75 -11.91 -5.71
N CYS A 48 -0.56 -11.67 -5.59
CA CYS A 48 -1.20 -10.52 -6.18
C CYS A 48 -1.19 -9.35 -5.19
N LYS A 49 -0.63 -8.21 -5.60
CA LYS A 49 -0.48 -6.99 -4.81
C LYS A 49 -1.49 -5.94 -5.26
N ALA A 50 -2.48 -5.68 -4.43
CA ALA A 50 -3.41 -4.58 -4.63
C ALA A 50 -2.86 -3.29 -4.01
N PHE A 51 -2.73 -2.24 -4.83
CA PHE A 51 -2.45 -0.88 -4.36
C PHE A 51 -3.76 -0.10 -4.33
N VAL A 52 -4.12 0.42 -3.15
CA VAL A 52 -5.43 1.07 -2.92
C VAL A 52 -5.19 2.49 -2.42
N GLN A 53 -5.83 3.45 -3.07
CA GLN A 53 -5.85 4.84 -2.62
C GLN A 53 -6.80 4.99 -1.44
N CYS A 54 -6.35 5.71 -0.42
CA CYS A 54 -7.08 6.01 0.80
C CYS A 54 -7.09 7.51 1.09
N GLU A 55 -8.16 7.98 1.70
CA GLU A 55 -8.27 9.30 2.30
C GLU A 55 -8.20 9.19 3.81
N VAL A 56 -7.32 9.97 4.44
CA VAL A 56 -7.20 10.04 5.89
C VAL A 56 -8.31 10.92 6.44
N ILE A 57 -9.08 10.37 7.38
CA ILE A 57 -10.20 11.06 8.06
C ILE A 57 -9.92 11.30 9.54
N GLY A 58 -8.82 10.79 10.07
CA GLY A 58 -8.42 10.96 11.45
C GLY A 58 -7.37 9.95 11.90
N GLY A 59 -7.28 9.77 13.21
CA GLY A 59 -6.31 8.89 13.84
C GLY A 59 -4.94 9.53 14.03
N GLN A 60 -4.09 8.81 14.76
CA GLN A 60 -2.71 9.18 15.02
C GLN A 60 -1.90 7.92 15.26
N PHE A 61 -0.65 7.93 14.82
CA PHE A 61 0.23 6.80 15.00
C PHE A 61 0.56 6.57 16.48
N ILE A 62 0.57 5.31 16.88
CA ILE A 62 1.05 4.83 18.17
C ILE A 62 1.90 3.60 17.88
N ALA A 63 3.16 3.64 18.30
CA ALA A 63 4.09 2.54 18.13
C ALA A 63 3.53 1.25 18.74
N ASN A 64 3.74 0.13 18.05
CA ASN A 64 3.22 -1.17 18.45
C ASN A 64 4.22 -2.29 18.11
N SER A 65 3.80 -3.55 18.28
CA SER A 65 4.66 -4.71 18.07
C SER A 65 5.07 -4.94 16.62
N GLU A 66 4.37 -4.33 15.66
CA GLU A 66 4.59 -4.53 14.22
C GLU A 66 5.28 -3.32 13.58
N THR A 67 4.89 -2.11 13.98
CA THR A 67 5.43 -0.86 13.44
C THR A 67 5.92 0.05 14.55
N LEU A 68 7.20 0.46 14.44
CA LEU A 68 7.87 1.31 15.43
C LEU A 68 7.68 2.81 15.13
N GLU A 69 7.62 3.18 13.86
CA GLU A 69 7.55 4.57 13.40
C GLU A 69 6.70 4.70 12.13
N SER A 70 6.10 5.87 11.91
CA SER A 70 5.43 6.22 10.66
C SER A 70 5.72 7.68 10.30
N GLY A 71 5.66 8.00 9.00
CA GLY A 71 5.96 9.33 8.49
C GLY A 71 5.45 9.55 7.07
N TRP A 72 5.37 10.81 6.67
CA TRP A 72 5.05 11.23 5.31
C TRP A 72 6.34 11.58 4.57
N PHE A 73 6.50 11.04 3.36
CA PHE A 73 7.68 11.23 2.54
C PHE A 73 7.28 11.71 1.14
N SER A 74 8.05 12.65 0.59
CA SER A 74 7.93 12.99 -0.83
C SER A 74 8.60 11.93 -1.69
N LEU A 75 8.27 11.92 -2.98
CA LEU A 75 8.86 10.98 -3.93
C LEU A 75 10.39 11.18 -4.08
N GLU A 76 10.87 12.41 -3.86
CA GLU A 76 12.30 12.77 -3.93
C GLU A 76 13.07 12.47 -2.65
N GLN A 77 12.36 12.17 -1.55
CA GLN A 77 12.93 11.98 -0.21
C GLN A 77 12.40 10.69 0.43
N LEU A 78 12.34 9.61 -0.35
CA LEU A 78 11.95 8.30 0.16
C LEU A 78 13.00 7.77 1.15
N PRO A 79 12.57 7.09 2.24
CA PRO A 79 13.48 6.37 3.12
C PRO A 79 14.04 5.13 2.41
N GLU A 80 14.93 4.41 3.07
CA GLU A 80 15.34 3.08 2.61
C GLU A 80 14.11 2.17 2.49
N LEU A 81 13.94 1.54 1.32
CA LEU A 81 12.78 0.73 1.01
C LEU A 81 13.07 -0.77 1.21
N SER A 82 12.07 -1.47 1.73
CA SER A 82 12.01 -2.93 1.68
C SER A 82 11.53 -3.34 0.28
N GLU A 83 12.47 -3.49 -0.66
CA GLU A 83 12.18 -3.77 -2.08
C GLU A 83 11.44 -5.11 -2.32
N ASP A 84 11.47 -6.03 -1.35
CA ASP A 84 10.67 -7.25 -1.35
C ASP A 84 9.18 -7.00 -1.08
N LYS A 85 8.83 -5.87 -0.45
CA LYS A 85 7.48 -5.39 -0.16
C LYS A 85 7.02 -4.36 -1.19
N THR A 86 7.73 -3.26 -1.37
CA THR A 86 7.29 -2.17 -2.26
C THR A 86 8.51 -1.48 -2.87
N THR A 87 8.52 -1.33 -4.19
CA THR A 87 9.61 -0.67 -4.92
C THR A 87 9.36 0.82 -5.13
N ALA A 88 10.42 1.57 -5.40
CA ALA A 88 10.31 2.99 -5.76
C ALA A 88 9.42 3.22 -7.01
N GLN A 89 9.44 2.30 -7.98
CA GLN A 89 8.61 2.36 -9.18
C GLN A 89 7.12 2.19 -8.86
N GLN A 90 6.78 1.30 -7.92
CA GLN A 90 5.41 1.12 -7.44
C GLN A 90 4.92 2.35 -6.67
N ILE A 91 5.78 2.97 -5.86
CA ILE A 91 5.46 4.24 -5.19
C ILE A 91 5.21 5.33 -6.23
N ALA A 92 6.08 5.47 -7.23
CA ALA A 92 5.90 6.43 -8.32
C ALA A 92 4.60 6.20 -9.11
N LEU A 93 4.16 4.94 -9.27
CA LEU A 93 2.85 4.60 -9.86
C LEU A 93 1.70 5.18 -9.03
N CYS A 94 1.74 5.05 -7.70
CA CYS A 94 0.74 5.64 -6.81
C CYS A 94 0.69 7.17 -6.90
N PHE A 95 1.85 7.84 -6.97
CA PHE A 95 1.92 9.29 -7.20
C PHE A 95 1.33 9.68 -8.55
N LYS A 96 1.64 8.93 -9.62
CA LYS A 96 1.03 9.16 -10.95
C LYS A 96 -0.48 9.00 -10.93
N ALA A 97 -0.99 8.00 -10.21
CA ALA A 97 -2.42 7.74 -10.09
C ALA A 97 -3.17 8.85 -9.34
N TYR A 98 -2.51 9.58 -8.43
CA TYR A 98 -3.13 10.65 -7.67
C TYR A 98 -3.61 11.83 -8.55
N HIS A 99 -2.91 12.15 -9.64
CA HIS A 99 -3.18 13.33 -10.45
C HIS A 99 -4.44 13.27 -11.36
N PRO A 100 -4.68 12.20 -12.14
CA PRO A 100 -5.84 12.15 -13.03
C PRO A 100 -7.12 11.75 -12.28
N GLU A 101 -8.23 12.44 -12.58
CA GLU A 101 -9.55 12.08 -12.07
C GLU A 101 -9.98 10.68 -12.55
N ASN A 102 -9.71 10.37 -13.82
CA ASN A 102 -10.09 9.11 -14.48
C ASN A 102 -8.92 8.12 -14.58
N TRP A 103 -8.30 7.77 -13.45
CA TRP A 103 -7.28 6.74 -13.42
C TRP A 103 -7.87 5.35 -13.77
N GLN A 104 -7.23 4.66 -14.71
CA GLN A 104 -7.51 3.27 -15.04
C GLN A 104 -6.56 2.39 -14.22
N PRO A 105 -7.05 1.47 -13.37
CA PRO A 105 -6.17 0.61 -12.60
C PRO A 105 -5.24 -0.21 -13.51
N VAL A 106 -3.94 -0.22 -13.18
CA VAL A 106 -2.95 -1.02 -13.92
C VAL A 106 -2.91 -2.43 -13.36
N PHE A 107 -2.91 -3.45 -14.22
CA PHE A 107 -2.87 -4.83 -13.77
C PHE A 107 -2.05 -5.72 -14.71
N ASP A 108 -1.54 -6.81 -14.14
CA ASP A 108 -0.85 -7.92 -14.81
C ASP A 108 -1.11 -9.26 -14.10
#